data_AF-A0A560DK60-F1
#
_entry.id   AF-A0A560DK60-F1
#
_cell.length_a   1.000
_cell.length_b   1.000
_cell.length_c   1.000
_cell.angle_alpha   90.00
_cell.angle_beta   90.00
_cell.angle_gamma   90.00
#
_symmetry.space_group_name_H-M   'P 1'
#
loop_
_entity.id
_entity.type
_entity.pdbx_description
1 polymer ?
#
loop_
_entity_poly.entity_id
_entity_poly.type
_entity_poly.pdbx_seq_one_letter_code
_entity_poly.pdbx_strand_id
1 'polypeptide(L)'
;MTDSPLETVLRRDRWIVGGAIGLLVALAWSYVLWLANDMDMGGMDMTDFRMIPAGIGIMLPANEPWRTIEFAYVFLMWAVMMVGMMAPSAAPMILMYARVGRQGKAQGKPFAATGWFAAGYLLAWCGFSLAATFVQWAIERAALLDSRMAIASDLLGAIVLIAAGVYQWTPLKDVCLAQCQSPFLFLMRHGGFRGDLRGCLLLGFRHGGYCVGCCWVLMALLFVGGAMNVLWIALLALLVLLEKLTPIGRWIARAAGIASVAAGVWLLSSLPR
;
A
#
# COMPACT_ATOMS: atom_id res chain seq x y z
N MET A 1 -23.30 19.30 -31.14
CA MET A 1 -23.07 17.94 -30.61
C MET A 1 -23.55 17.95 -29.17
N THR A 2 -24.82 17.63 -28.97
CA THR A 2 -25.45 17.53 -27.65
C THR A 2 -25.11 16.17 -27.07
N ASP A 3 -24.29 16.15 -26.02
CA ASP A 3 -24.01 14.93 -25.26
C ASP A 3 -25.35 14.30 -24.84
N SER A 4 -25.49 13.00 -25.06
CA SER A 4 -26.66 12.25 -24.58
C SER A 4 -26.75 12.39 -23.05
N PRO A 5 -27.94 12.50 -22.44
CA PRO A 5 -28.09 12.59 -20.98
C PRO A 5 -27.40 11.42 -20.24
N LEU A 6 -27.25 10.27 -20.91
CA LEU A 6 -26.52 9.12 -20.38
C LEU A 6 -25.02 9.40 -20.23
N GLU A 7 -24.43 10.13 -21.16
CA GLU A 7 -23.01 10.49 -21.20
C GLU A 7 -22.67 11.54 -20.14
N THR A 8 -23.53 12.53 -19.94
CA THR A 8 -23.38 13.53 -18.87
C THR A 8 -23.39 12.89 -17.48
N VAL A 9 -24.30 11.94 -17.24
CA VAL A 9 -24.39 11.23 -15.95
C VAL A 9 -23.21 10.27 -15.76
N LEU A 10 -22.72 9.60 -16.80
CA LEU A 10 -21.50 8.77 -16.71
C LEU A 10 -20.25 9.59 -16.37
N ARG A 11 -20.11 10.77 -16.98
CA ARG A 11 -18.99 11.67 -16.71
C ARG A 11 -19.02 12.17 -15.28
N ARG A 12 -20.19 12.59 -14.77
CA ARG A 12 -20.37 13.08 -13.39
C ARG A 12 -19.97 12.04 -12.34
N ASP A 13 -20.33 10.78 -12.52
CA ASP A 13 -20.01 9.74 -11.54
C ASP A 13 -18.53 9.35 -11.53
N ARG A 14 -17.88 9.37 -12.70
CA ARG A 14 -16.43 9.20 -12.78
C ARG A 14 -15.71 10.30 -11.99
N TRP A 15 -16.21 11.53 -12.04
CA TRP A 15 -15.71 12.63 -11.22
C TRP A 15 -16.01 12.46 -9.73
N ILE A 16 -17.19 11.95 -9.36
CA ILE A 16 -17.53 11.70 -7.94
C ILE A 16 -16.64 10.61 -7.36
N VAL A 17 -16.57 9.43 -7.99
CA VAL A 17 -15.78 8.30 -7.49
C VAL A 17 -14.29 8.61 -7.57
N GLY A 18 -13.83 9.19 -8.68
CA GLY A 18 -12.44 9.64 -8.84
C GLY A 18 -12.06 10.73 -7.84
N GLY A 19 -12.96 11.69 -7.59
CA GLY A 19 -12.79 12.74 -6.59
C GLY A 19 -12.76 12.20 -5.16
N ALA A 20 -13.60 11.22 -4.83
CA ALA A 20 -13.58 10.56 -3.53
C ALA A 20 -12.27 9.80 -3.29
N ILE A 21 -11.77 9.07 -4.30
CA ILE A 21 -10.46 8.41 -4.23
C ILE A 21 -9.35 9.47 -4.10
N GLY A 22 -9.38 10.53 -4.90
CA GLY A 22 -8.41 11.62 -4.85
C GLY A 22 -8.37 12.30 -3.49
N LEU A 23 -9.53 12.58 -2.89
CA LEU A 23 -9.64 13.16 -1.55
C LEU A 23 -9.10 12.19 -0.49
N LEU A 24 -9.46 10.91 -0.54
CA LEU A 24 -8.95 9.90 0.39
C LEU A 24 -7.43 9.80 0.33
N VAL A 25 -6.86 9.79 -0.88
CA VAL A 25 -5.41 9.75 -1.11
C VAL A 25 -4.75 11.03 -0.59
N ALA A 26 -5.32 12.21 -0.87
CA ALA A 26 -4.79 13.47 -0.38
C ALA A 26 -4.78 13.51 1.16
N LEU A 27 -5.88 13.15 1.82
CA LEU A 27 -5.96 13.09 3.28
C LEU A 27 -4.94 12.10 3.87
N ALA A 28 -4.79 10.91 3.26
CA ALA A 28 -3.82 9.92 3.70
C ALA A 28 -2.37 10.43 3.57
N TRP A 29 -2.02 11.05 2.45
CA TRP A 29 -0.70 11.65 2.27
C TRP A 29 -0.46 12.84 3.19
N SER A 30 -1.46 13.71 3.40
CA SER A 30 -1.36 14.80 4.38
C SER A 30 -1.10 14.27 5.79
N TYR A 31 -1.76 13.19 6.19
CA TYR A 31 -1.49 12.53 7.47
C TYR A 31 -0.07 11.97 7.53
N VAL A 32 0.39 11.25 6.50
CA VAL A 32 1.75 10.69 6.45
C VAL A 32 2.81 11.79 6.49
N LEU A 33 2.61 12.88 5.76
CA LEU A 33 3.52 14.04 5.75
C LEU A 33 3.56 14.75 7.10
N TRP A 34 2.39 14.96 7.70
CA TRP A 34 2.29 15.54 9.04
C TRP A 34 3.01 14.67 10.07
N LEU A 35 2.83 13.35 10.00
CA LEU A 35 3.47 12.41 10.91
C LEU A 35 4.99 12.34 10.71
N ALA A 36 5.45 12.32 9.45
CA ALA A 36 6.87 12.35 9.14
C ALA A 36 7.54 13.64 9.62
N ASN A 37 6.83 14.78 9.57
CA ASN A 37 7.33 16.06 10.07
C ASN A 37 7.33 16.14 11.61
N ASP A 38 6.35 15.53 12.29
CA ASP A 38 6.38 15.37 13.76
C ASP A 38 7.57 14.52 14.22
N MET A 39 7.96 13.55 13.39
CA MET A 39 9.09 12.65 13.65
C MET A 39 10.44 13.16 13.16
N ASP A 40 10.49 14.33 12.49
CA ASP A 40 11.75 14.94 12.02
C ASP A 40 12.45 15.66 13.17
N MET A 41 13.21 14.88 13.94
CA MET A 41 13.91 15.35 15.13
C MET A 41 15.33 15.73 14.76
N GLY A 42 15.50 16.96 14.27
CA GLY A 42 16.74 17.53 13.73
C GLY A 42 18.03 17.27 14.53
N GLY A 43 18.58 16.06 14.39
CA GLY A 43 19.86 15.64 14.95
C GLY A 43 19.87 15.30 16.44
N MET A 44 18.73 15.13 17.10
CA MET A 44 18.72 14.71 18.52
C MET A 44 19.08 13.23 18.66
N ASP A 45 19.87 12.91 19.69
CA ASP A 45 20.28 11.54 19.99
C ASP A 45 19.09 10.73 20.54
N MET A 46 18.68 9.71 19.77
CA MET A 46 17.51 8.86 20.05
C MET A 46 17.93 7.45 20.49
N THR A 47 19.20 7.24 20.84
CA THR A 47 19.72 5.91 21.21
C THR A 47 18.95 5.26 22.36
N ASP A 48 18.49 6.04 23.34
CA ASP A 48 17.74 5.55 24.51
C ASP A 48 16.21 5.69 24.38
N PHE A 49 15.73 6.41 23.36
CA PHE A 49 14.32 6.77 23.23
C PHE A 49 13.77 6.42 21.84
N ARG A 50 12.61 5.77 21.82
CA ARG A 50 11.85 5.53 20.59
C ARG A 50 10.66 6.48 20.50
N MET A 51 10.36 6.89 19.28
CA MET A 51 9.25 7.78 18.98
C MET A 51 8.06 6.98 18.48
N ILE A 52 6.89 7.23 19.09
CA ILE A 52 5.65 6.61 18.64
C ILE A 52 5.03 7.51 17.56
N PRO A 53 4.59 6.94 16.42
CA PRO A 53 3.97 7.69 15.35
C PRO A 53 2.52 8.07 15.74
N ALA A 54 2.40 8.94 16.75
CA ALA A 54 1.14 9.47 17.27
C ALA A 54 0.88 10.92 16.86
N GLY A 55 1.89 11.62 16.31
CA GLY A 55 1.78 13.01 15.84
C GLY A 55 1.66 14.05 16.96
N ILE A 56 2.05 13.66 18.16
CA ILE A 56 2.11 14.51 19.36
C ILE A 56 3.48 14.40 20.04
N GLY A 57 4.51 13.94 19.31
CA GLY A 57 5.87 13.87 19.82
C GLY A 57 6.08 12.94 21.01
N ILE A 58 5.32 11.84 21.12
CA ILE A 58 5.48 10.89 22.23
C ILE A 58 6.82 10.16 22.11
N MET A 59 7.68 10.36 23.11
CA MET A 59 8.94 9.62 23.30
C MET A 59 8.81 8.67 24.47
N LEU A 60 9.15 7.40 24.25
CA LEU A 60 9.24 6.38 25.29
C LEU A 60 10.67 5.81 25.33
N PRO A 61 11.14 5.32 26.49
CA PRO A 61 12.37 4.55 26.54
C PRO A 61 12.34 3.38 25.55
N ALA A 62 13.45 3.15 24.84
CA ALA A 62 13.53 2.09 23.82
C ALA A 62 13.26 0.69 24.40
N ASN A 63 13.60 0.47 25.66
CA ASN A 63 13.47 -0.81 26.35
C ASN A 63 12.08 -1.09 26.93
N GLU A 64 11.16 -0.10 26.92
CA GLU A 64 9.80 -0.29 27.43
C GLU A 64 8.93 -1.05 26.42
N PRO A 65 8.24 -2.13 26.85
CA PRO A 65 7.36 -2.88 25.97
C PRO A 65 6.24 -2.00 25.44
N TRP A 66 5.81 -2.27 24.20
CA TRP A 66 4.65 -1.60 23.63
C TRP A 66 3.42 -1.89 24.49
N ARG A 67 2.68 -0.84 24.85
CA ARG A 67 1.33 -0.99 25.37
C ARG A 67 0.38 -1.05 24.17
N THR A 68 -0.88 -1.33 24.45
CA THR A 68 -1.92 -1.48 23.42
C THR A 68 -2.10 -0.20 22.60
N ILE A 69 -1.84 0.97 23.19
CA ILE A 69 -2.05 2.26 22.54
C ILE A 69 -0.95 2.56 21.50
N GLU A 70 0.32 2.25 21.79
CA GLU A 70 1.43 2.40 20.84
C GLU A 70 1.23 1.45 19.66
N PHE A 71 0.78 0.22 19.91
CA PHE A 71 0.42 -0.71 18.85
C PHE A 71 -0.68 -0.15 17.95
N ALA A 72 -1.71 0.46 18.53
CA ALA A 72 -2.80 1.07 17.77
C ALA A 72 -2.32 2.24 16.90
N TYR A 73 -1.40 3.08 17.39
CA TYR A 73 -0.82 4.19 16.61
C TYR A 73 0.00 3.69 15.43
N VAL A 74 0.89 2.72 15.65
CA VAL A 74 1.72 2.14 14.57
C VAL A 74 0.82 1.40 13.56
N PHE A 75 -0.21 0.69 14.02
CA PHE A 75 -1.21 0.09 13.14
C PHE A 75 -1.94 1.15 12.30
N LEU A 76 -2.40 2.24 12.91
CA LEU A 76 -3.08 3.31 12.20
C LEU A 76 -2.17 3.98 11.17
N MET A 77 -0.90 4.22 11.52
CA MET A 77 0.13 4.71 10.60
C MET A 77 0.25 3.79 9.39
N TRP A 78 0.46 2.48 9.59
CA TRP A 78 0.55 1.52 8.49
C TRP A 78 -0.74 1.46 7.67
N ALA A 79 -1.91 1.52 8.30
CA ALA A 79 -3.19 1.49 7.61
C ALA A 79 -3.37 2.72 6.70
N VAL A 80 -3.15 3.92 7.24
CA VAL A 80 -3.29 5.17 6.47
C VAL A 80 -2.23 5.27 5.37
N MET A 81 -0.99 4.87 5.65
CA MET A 81 0.07 4.82 4.65
C MET A 81 -0.29 3.88 3.49
N MET A 82 -0.78 2.67 3.79
CA MET A 82 -1.20 1.72 2.75
C MET A 82 -2.40 2.25 1.94
N VAL A 83 -3.34 2.94 2.58
CA VAL A 83 -4.42 3.64 1.86
C VAL A 83 -3.85 4.65 0.87
N GLY A 84 -2.93 5.52 1.32
CA GLY A 84 -2.32 6.56 0.48
C GLY A 84 -1.54 6.00 -0.71
N MET A 85 -0.80 4.91 -0.51
CA MET A 85 0.00 4.30 -1.57
C MET A 85 -0.85 3.43 -2.53
N MET A 86 -1.85 2.70 -2.01
CA MET A 86 -2.48 1.60 -2.75
C MET A 86 -3.87 1.93 -3.29
N ALA A 87 -4.58 2.91 -2.72
CA ALA A 87 -5.87 3.36 -3.26
C ALA A 87 -5.77 3.88 -4.71
N PRO A 88 -4.73 4.66 -5.12
CA PRO A 88 -4.59 5.09 -6.51
C PRO A 88 -4.52 3.91 -7.50
N SER A 89 -3.85 2.83 -7.10
CA SER A 89 -3.68 1.65 -7.97
C SER A 89 -4.98 0.87 -8.19
N ALA A 90 -5.94 0.97 -7.27
CA ALA A 90 -7.27 0.36 -7.41
C ALA A 90 -8.26 1.23 -8.20
N ALA A 91 -7.93 2.48 -8.51
CA ALA A 91 -8.85 3.42 -9.15
C ALA A 91 -9.45 2.91 -10.47
N PRO A 92 -8.69 2.30 -11.42
CA PRO A 92 -9.28 1.77 -12.65
C PRO A 92 -10.32 0.68 -12.39
N MET A 93 -10.06 -0.19 -11.41
CA MET A 93 -10.97 -1.27 -11.02
C MET A 93 -12.23 -0.73 -10.34
N ILE A 94 -12.10 0.22 -9.41
CA ILE A 94 -13.22 0.83 -8.70
C ILE A 94 -14.12 1.62 -9.67
N LEU A 95 -13.53 2.39 -10.58
CA LEU A 95 -14.26 3.12 -11.62
C LEU A 95 -14.98 2.18 -12.59
N MET A 96 -14.33 1.07 -12.98
CA MET A 96 -14.96 0.04 -13.81
C MET A 96 -16.14 -0.61 -13.09
N TYR A 97 -15.98 -0.96 -11.81
CA TYR A 97 -17.05 -1.55 -11.00
C TYR A 97 -18.26 -0.62 -10.87
N ALA A 98 -18.02 0.67 -10.63
CA ALA A 98 -19.06 1.70 -10.59
C ALA A 98 -19.81 1.81 -11.93
N ARG A 99 -19.09 1.76 -13.06
CA ARG A 99 -19.66 1.83 -14.41
C ARG A 99 -20.55 0.61 -14.70
N VAL A 100 -20.09 -0.59 -14.41
CA VAL A 100 -20.85 -1.84 -14.64
C VAL A 100 -22.11 -1.88 -13.77
N GLY A 101 -22.00 -1.51 -12.50
CA GLY A 101 -23.14 -1.48 -11.57
C GLY A 101 -24.26 -0.55 -12.02
N ARG A 102 -23.93 0.54 -12.71
CA ARG A 102 -24.92 1.46 -13.30
C ARG A 102 -25.58 0.93 -14.57
N GLN A 103 -24.83 0.28 -15.46
CA GLN A 103 -25.37 -0.26 -16.71
C GLN A 103 -26.27 -1.50 -16.49
N GLY A 104 -26.01 -2.29 -15.44
CA GLY A 104 -26.60 -3.61 -15.24
C GLY A 104 -27.91 -3.73 -14.43
N LYS A 105 -28.76 -2.70 -14.32
CA LYS A 105 -30.00 -2.69 -13.48
C LYS A 105 -29.78 -2.70 -11.94
N ALA A 106 -28.91 -1.86 -11.38
CA ALA A 106 -29.05 -1.46 -9.98
C ALA A 106 -30.08 -0.32 -9.86
N GLN A 107 -31.38 -0.64 -9.85
CA GLN A 107 -32.49 0.32 -9.67
C GLN A 107 -32.56 0.91 -8.24
N GLY A 108 -31.44 1.32 -7.64
CA GLY A 108 -31.52 2.12 -6.41
C GLY A 108 -30.23 2.58 -5.73
N LYS A 109 -29.11 1.83 -5.78
CA LYS A 109 -27.91 2.16 -4.95
C LYS A 109 -26.54 1.77 -5.57
N PRO A 110 -26.18 2.20 -6.80
CA PRO A 110 -24.91 1.84 -7.45
C PRO A 110 -23.65 2.29 -6.67
N PHE A 111 -23.74 3.40 -5.93
CA PHE A 111 -22.65 3.90 -5.11
C PHE A 111 -22.36 3.04 -3.87
N ALA A 112 -23.39 2.42 -3.29
CA ALA A 112 -23.21 1.54 -2.13
C ALA A 112 -22.37 0.31 -2.51
N ALA A 113 -22.68 -0.34 -3.64
CA ALA A 113 -21.93 -1.50 -4.13
C ALA A 113 -20.44 -1.19 -4.38
N THR A 114 -20.17 -0.04 -5.00
CA THR A 114 -18.79 0.44 -5.24
C THR A 114 -18.05 0.73 -3.93
N GLY A 115 -18.72 1.36 -2.96
CA GLY A 115 -18.16 1.60 -1.63
C GLY A 115 -17.83 0.30 -0.91
N TRP A 116 -18.71 -0.70 -0.95
CA TRP A 116 -18.47 -2.02 -0.35
C TRP A 116 -17.33 -2.78 -1.03
N PHE A 117 -17.18 -2.67 -2.34
CA PHE A 117 -16.03 -3.21 -3.06
C PHE A 117 -14.72 -2.54 -2.61
N ALA A 118 -14.69 -1.20 -2.55
CA ALA A 118 -13.53 -0.45 -2.09
C ALA A 118 -13.19 -0.78 -0.62
N ALA A 119 -14.20 -0.91 0.25
CA ALA A 119 -14.03 -1.32 1.63
C ALA A 119 -13.40 -2.73 1.74
N GLY A 120 -13.84 -3.68 0.91
CA GLY A 120 -13.23 -5.02 0.85
C GLY A 120 -11.75 -4.96 0.47
N TYR A 121 -11.41 -4.14 -0.52
CA TYR A 121 -10.02 -3.91 -0.92
C TYR A 121 -9.18 -3.33 0.21
N LEU A 122 -9.70 -2.32 0.91
CA LEU A 122 -9.02 -1.70 2.05
C LEU A 122 -8.91 -2.66 3.24
N LEU A 123 -9.88 -3.55 3.47
CA LEU A 123 -9.78 -4.58 4.52
C LEU A 123 -8.61 -5.54 4.29
N ALA A 124 -8.31 -5.90 3.05
CA ALA A 124 -7.12 -6.71 2.74
C ALA A 124 -5.83 -5.96 3.11
N TRP A 125 -5.78 -4.65 2.83
CA TRP A 125 -4.66 -3.80 3.22
C TRP A 125 -4.58 -3.57 4.73
N CYS A 126 -5.70 -3.45 5.44
CA CYS A 126 -5.71 -3.43 6.90
C CYS A 126 -5.11 -4.73 7.48
N GLY A 127 -5.43 -5.88 6.88
CA GLY A 127 -4.79 -7.15 7.25
C GLY A 127 -3.28 -7.15 7.05
N PHE A 128 -2.81 -6.58 5.93
CA PHE A 128 -1.38 -6.37 5.68
C PHE A 128 -0.75 -5.41 6.70
N SER A 129 -1.39 -4.28 6.99
CA SER A 129 -0.92 -3.29 7.97
C SER A 129 -0.83 -3.88 9.38
N LEU A 130 -1.76 -4.75 9.75
CA LEU A 130 -1.69 -5.49 11.01
C LEU A 130 -0.46 -6.41 11.05
N ALA A 131 -0.21 -7.18 9.99
CA ALA A 131 0.97 -8.01 9.88
C ALA A 131 2.27 -7.19 9.92
N ALA A 132 2.32 -6.06 9.20
CA ALA A 132 3.45 -5.14 9.21
C ALA A 132 3.70 -4.56 10.62
N THR A 133 2.64 -4.24 11.36
CA THR A 133 2.74 -3.76 12.75
C THR A 133 3.31 -4.85 13.67
N PHE A 134 2.86 -6.09 13.53
CA PHE A 134 3.43 -7.21 14.29
C PHE A 134 4.90 -7.48 13.95
N VAL A 135 5.27 -7.39 12.67
CA VAL A 135 6.66 -7.50 12.24
C VAL A 135 7.49 -6.36 12.82
N GLN A 136 6.99 -5.12 12.76
CA GLN A 136 7.68 -3.97 13.36
C GLN A 136 7.89 -4.15 14.86
N TRP A 137 6.84 -4.56 15.58
CA TRP A 137 6.91 -4.87 17.00
C TRP A 137 7.96 -5.95 17.32
N ALA A 138 8.04 -7.01 16.48
CA ALA A 138 9.02 -8.08 16.66
C ALA A 138 10.46 -7.63 16.40
N ILE A 139 10.69 -6.80 15.37
CA ILE A 139 12.01 -6.26 15.03
C ILE A 139 12.48 -5.25 16.08
N GLU A 140 11.59 -4.36 16.56
CA GLU A 140 11.90 -3.42 17.65
C GLU A 140 12.32 -4.15 18.93
N ARG A 141 11.63 -5.24 19.27
CA ARG A 141 11.97 -6.06 20.44
C ARG A 141 13.34 -6.74 20.32
N ALA A 142 13.85 -6.92 19.11
CA ALA A 142 15.19 -7.43 18.86
C ALA A 142 16.27 -6.31 18.85
N ALA A 143 15.90 -5.05 19.13
CA ALA A 143 16.75 -3.87 19.03
C ALA A 143 17.37 -3.69 17.63
N LEU A 144 16.62 -4.08 16.60
CA LEU A 144 17.07 -4.07 15.20
C LEU A 144 16.49 -2.89 14.39
N LEU A 145 15.80 -1.93 15.00
CA LEU A 145 15.36 -0.71 14.33
C LEU A 145 16.17 0.51 14.78
N ASP A 146 16.53 1.37 13.83
CA ASP A 146 17.07 2.69 14.07
C ASP A 146 15.94 3.74 14.24
N SER A 147 16.30 4.97 14.62
CA SER A 147 15.45 6.16 14.79
C SER A 147 14.46 6.43 13.65
N ARG A 148 14.78 6.04 12.41
CA ARG A 148 13.89 6.16 11.23
C ARG A 148 12.92 4.98 11.05
N MET A 149 12.81 4.09 12.04
CA MET A 149 12.11 2.81 11.97
C MET A 149 12.61 1.95 10.79
N ALA A 150 13.93 2.00 10.54
CA ALA A 150 14.62 1.22 9.52
C ALA A 150 15.42 0.08 10.17
N ILE A 151 15.56 -1.06 9.49
CA ILE A 151 16.39 -2.16 9.95
C ILE A 151 17.83 -1.67 10.10
N ALA A 152 18.36 -1.71 11.32
CA ALA A 152 19.71 -1.26 11.67
C ALA A 152 20.81 -2.24 11.22
N SER A 153 20.46 -3.48 10.91
CA SER A 153 21.39 -4.49 10.42
C SER A 153 21.48 -4.46 8.89
N ASP A 154 22.64 -4.07 8.38
CA ASP A 154 22.96 -4.09 6.95
C ASP A 154 22.77 -5.48 6.32
N LEU A 155 23.08 -6.55 7.05
CA LEU A 155 22.86 -7.94 6.60
C LEU A 155 21.36 -8.21 6.39
N LEU A 156 20.52 -7.89 7.36
CA LEU A 156 19.07 -8.09 7.24
C LEU A 156 18.49 -7.19 6.15
N GLY A 157 18.91 -5.93 6.07
CA GLY A 157 18.52 -5.00 5.01
C GLY A 157 18.86 -5.55 3.62
N ALA A 158 20.06 -6.10 3.45
CA ALA A 158 20.48 -6.71 2.19
C ALA A 158 19.66 -7.96 1.84
N ILE A 159 19.38 -8.82 2.82
CA ILE A 159 18.52 -10.00 2.61
C ILE A 159 17.13 -9.58 2.13
N VAL A 160 16.52 -8.56 2.76
CA VAL A 160 15.21 -8.05 2.34
C VAL A 160 15.26 -7.45 0.93
N LEU A 161 16.30 -6.67 0.61
CA LEU A 161 16.52 -6.11 -0.74
C LEU A 161 16.63 -7.20 -1.82
N ILE A 162 17.45 -8.22 -1.57
CA ILE A 162 17.63 -9.35 -2.49
C ILE A 162 16.33 -10.13 -2.60
N ALA A 163 15.63 -10.41 -1.49
CA ALA A 163 14.36 -11.12 -1.50
C ALA A 163 13.29 -10.36 -2.30
N ALA A 164 13.18 -9.04 -2.12
CA ALA A 164 12.30 -8.20 -2.93
C ALA A 164 12.68 -8.23 -4.40
N GLY A 165 13.98 -8.18 -4.69
CA GLY A 165 14.51 -8.26 -6.04
C GLY A 165 14.23 -9.60 -6.74
N VAL A 166 14.37 -10.71 -6.03
CA VAL A 166 14.00 -12.05 -6.54
C VAL A 166 12.49 -12.17 -6.71
N TYR A 167 11.71 -11.65 -5.75
CA TYR A 167 10.25 -11.68 -5.81
C TYR A 167 9.69 -11.02 -7.07
N GLN A 168 10.33 -9.94 -7.51
CA GLN A 168 10.00 -9.22 -8.74
C GLN A 168 9.99 -10.10 -10.00
N TRP A 169 10.74 -11.21 -9.98
CA TRP A 169 10.90 -12.14 -11.10
C TRP A 169 10.04 -13.40 -10.96
N THR A 170 9.26 -13.51 -9.88
CA THR A 170 8.49 -14.73 -9.61
C THR A 170 7.23 -14.83 -10.48
N PRO A 171 6.83 -16.04 -10.89
CA PRO A 171 5.58 -16.26 -11.61
C PRO A 171 4.36 -15.91 -10.74
N LEU A 172 4.48 -16.02 -9.41
CA LEU A 172 3.43 -15.61 -8.47
C LEU A 172 3.12 -14.12 -8.62
N LYS A 173 4.15 -13.26 -8.63
CA LYS A 173 3.96 -11.83 -8.84
C LYS A 173 3.31 -11.55 -10.20
N ASP A 174 3.78 -12.19 -11.27
CA ASP A 174 3.24 -12.02 -12.62
C ASP A 174 1.73 -12.33 -12.70
N VAL A 175 1.30 -13.42 -12.07
CA VAL A 175 -0.12 -13.81 -12.03
C VAL A 175 -0.94 -12.80 -11.24
N CYS A 176 -0.46 -12.36 -10.07
CA CYS A 176 -1.13 -11.34 -9.26
C CYS A 176 -1.21 -9.99 -9.99
N LEU A 177 -0.12 -9.54 -10.60
CA LEU A 177 -0.04 -8.28 -11.33
C LEU A 177 -1.00 -8.26 -12.52
N ALA A 178 -1.10 -9.37 -13.26
CA ALA A 178 -2.04 -9.49 -14.37
C ALA A 178 -3.50 -9.30 -13.92
N GLN A 179 -3.88 -9.78 -12.72
CA GLN A 179 -5.22 -9.53 -12.15
C GLN A 179 -5.42 -8.05 -11.79
N CYS A 180 -4.38 -7.35 -11.33
CA CYS A 180 -4.44 -5.92 -11.01
C CYS A 180 -4.53 -5.04 -12.26
N GLN A 181 -3.85 -5.39 -13.35
CA GLN A 181 -3.79 -4.61 -14.60
C GLN A 181 -5.02 -4.76 -15.49
N SER A 182 -5.83 -5.80 -15.30
CA SER A 182 -6.96 -6.13 -16.19
C SER A 182 -8.32 -6.12 -15.47
N PRO A 183 -8.85 -4.95 -15.07
CA PRO A 183 -10.12 -4.84 -14.35
C PRO A 183 -11.30 -5.63 -14.92
N PHE A 184 -11.46 -5.59 -16.24
CA PHE A 184 -12.55 -6.29 -16.93
C PHE A 184 -12.39 -7.82 -16.85
N LEU A 185 -11.18 -8.32 -17.12
CA LEU A 185 -10.88 -9.74 -17.09
C LEU A 185 -10.98 -10.29 -15.66
N PHE A 186 -10.52 -9.54 -14.66
CA PHE A 186 -10.70 -9.87 -13.25
C PHE A 186 -12.18 -10.06 -12.91
N LEU A 187 -13.02 -9.10 -13.31
CA LEU A 187 -14.46 -9.17 -13.03
C LEU A 187 -15.10 -10.39 -13.69
N MET A 188 -14.80 -10.66 -14.95
CA MET A 188 -15.31 -11.86 -15.65
C MET A 188 -14.85 -13.16 -15.00
N ARG A 189 -13.55 -13.26 -14.67
CA ARG A 189 -12.96 -14.47 -14.08
C ARG A 189 -13.50 -14.78 -12.69
N HIS A 190 -13.88 -13.76 -11.92
CA HIS A 190 -14.37 -13.92 -10.55
C HIS A 190 -15.91 -13.83 -10.41
N GLY A 191 -16.63 -14.12 -11.51
CA GLY A 191 -18.07 -14.33 -11.49
C GLY A 191 -18.91 -13.06 -11.66
N GLY A 192 -18.32 -12.00 -12.23
CA GLY A 192 -19.02 -10.80 -12.65
C GLY A 192 -19.29 -9.79 -11.55
N PHE A 193 -20.10 -8.78 -11.89
CA PHE A 193 -20.57 -7.75 -10.96
C PHE A 193 -21.45 -8.37 -9.87
N ARG A 194 -21.35 -7.82 -8.65
CA ARG A 194 -22.19 -8.20 -7.50
C ARG A 194 -22.97 -6.97 -7.03
N GLY A 195 -24.26 -7.13 -6.77
CA GLY A 195 -25.11 -6.05 -6.26
C GLY A 195 -25.35 -6.14 -4.75
N ASP A 196 -25.09 -7.30 -4.15
CA ASP A 196 -25.26 -7.55 -2.73
C ASP A 196 -24.01 -7.15 -1.93
N LEU A 197 -24.22 -6.71 -0.68
CA LEU A 197 -23.17 -6.20 0.19
C LEU A 197 -22.02 -7.20 0.38
N ARG A 198 -22.34 -8.48 0.63
CA ARG A 198 -21.34 -9.53 0.89
C ARG A 198 -20.52 -9.84 -0.37
N GLY A 199 -21.18 -9.95 -1.52
CA GLY A 199 -20.54 -10.18 -2.81
C GLY A 199 -19.61 -9.04 -3.20
N CYS A 200 -20.00 -7.78 -2.99
CA CYS A 200 -19.15 -6.61 -3.22
C CYS A 200 -17.90 -6.66 -2.34
N LEU A 201 -18.09 -6.84 -1.03
CA LEU A 201 -16.99 -6.89 -0.05
C LEU A 201 -16.01 -8.03 -0.34
N LEU A 202 -16.50 -9.25 -0.57
CA LEU A 202 -15.64 -10.40 -0.80
C LEU A 202 -14.87 -10.28 -2.12
N LEU A 203 -15.50 -9.74 -3.16
CA LEU A 203 -14.84 -9.49 -4.44
C LEU A 203 -13.76 -8.42 -4.31
N GLY A 204 -14.04 -7.34 -3.57
CA GLY A 204 -13.08 -6.30 -3.22
C GLY A 204 -11.90 -6.85 -2.43
N PHE A 205 -12.17 -7.65 -1.39
CA PHE A 205 -11.15 -8.32 -0.58
C PHE A 205 -10.28 -9.26 -1.41
N ARG A 206 -10.88 -10.03 -2.33
CA ARG A 206 -10.13 -10.87 -3.27
C ARG A 206 -9.23 -10.04 -4.19
N HIS A 207 -9.72 -8.92 -4.71
CA HIS A 207 -8.88 -8.00 -5.50
C HIS A 207 -7.73 -7.43 -4.66
N GLY A 208 -8.03 -7.04 -3.41
CA GLY A 208 -7.04 -6.62 -2.43
C GLY A 208 -5.99 -7.70 -2.16
N GLY A 209 -6.38 -8.96 -2.05
CA GLY A 209 -5.47 -10.09 -1.88
C GLY A 209 -4.49 -10.27 -3.06
N TYR A 210 -4.96 -10.13 -4.31
CA TYR A 210 -4.05 -10.10 -5.47
C TYR A 210 -3.13 -8.87 -5.46
N CYS A 211 -3.66 -7.73 -5.03
CA CYS A 211 -2.90 -6.49 -4.92
C CYS A 211 -1.78 -6.61 -3.87
N VAL A 212 -2.07 -7.13 -2.68
CA VAL A 212 -1.06 -7.47 -1.67
C VAL A 212 -0.09 -8.50 -2.25
N GLY A 213 -0.60 -9.57 -2.88
CA GLY A 213 0.22 -10.58 -3.54
C GLY A 213 1.24 -9.99 -4.54
N CYS A 214 0.90 -9.00 -5.35
CA CYS A 214 1.86 -8.47 -6.33
C CYS A 214 2.97 -7.57 -5.73
N CYS A 215 2.79 -7.01 -4.53
CA CYS A 215 3.70 -5.99 -3.99
C CYS A 215 4.07 -6.12 -2.51
N TRP A 216 3.62 -7.14 -1.78
CA TRP A 216 3.91 -7.29 -0.35
C TRP A 216 5.41 -7.31 -0.03
N VAL A 217 6.23 -8.01 -0.83
CA VAL A 217 7.69 -8.03 -0.63
C VAL A 217 8.33 -6.67 -0.95
N LEU A 218 7.80 -5.92 -1.92
CA LEU A 218 8.22 -4.53 -2.14
C LEU A 218 7.85 -3.64 -0.95
N MET A 219 6.68 -3.85 -0.34
CA MET A 219 6.29 -3.12 0.86
C MET A 219 7.22 -3.43 2.03
N ALA A 220 7.84 -4.62 2.08
CA ALA A 220 8.85 -4.93 3.08
C ALA A 220 10.11 -4.02 2.96
N LEU A 221 10.38 -3.43 1.77
CA LEU A 221 11.45 -2.46 1.61
C LEU A 221 11.22 -1.15 2.39
N LEU A 222 10.00 -0.89 2.85
CA LEU A 222 9.74 0.23 3.77
C LEU A 222 10.47 0.03 5.10
N PHE A 223 10.69 -1.20 5.55
CA PHE A 223 11.53 -1.49 6.71
C PHE A 223 13.02 -1.26 6.43
N VAL A 224 13.46 -1.26 5.17
CA VAL A 224 14.87 -1.02 4.82
C VAL A 224 15.16 0.47 4.69
N GLY A 225 14.34 1.20 3.93
CA GLY A 225 14.53 2.64 3.72
C GLY A 225 13.98 3.52 4.86
N GLY A 226 13.27 2.93 5.81
CA GLY A 226 12.59 3.59 6.93
C GLY A 226 11.14 3.92 6.59
N ALA A 227 10.22 3.50 7.46
CA ALA A 227 8.79 3.75 7.28
C ALA A 227 8.43 5.25 7.32
N MET A 228 9.32 6.10 7.85
CA MET A 228 9.15 7.57 7.91
C MET A 228 9.88 8.33 6.80
N ASN A 229 10.61 7.62 5.91
CA ASN A 229 11.24 8.26 4.77
C ASN A 229 10.22 8.52 3.67
N VAL A 230 9.61 9.70 3.68
CA VAL A 230 8.56 10.09 2.73
C VAL A 230 9.00 9.92 1.27
N LEU A 231 10.25 10.26 0.94
CA LEU A 231 10.77 10.11 -0.42
C LEU A 231 10.82 8.63 -0.83
N TRP A 232 11.23 7.75 0.09
CA TRP A 232 11.25 6.31 -0.13
C TRP A 232 9.84 5.72 -0.29
N ILE A 233 8.90 6.14 0.56
CA ILE A 233 7.48 5.77 0.45
C ILE A 233 6.93 6.21 -0.92
N ALA A 234 7.18 7.46 -1.32
CA ALA A 234 6.71 7.99 -2.60
C ALA A 234 7.31 7.25 -3.79
N LEU A 235 8.60 6.90 -3.73
CA LEU A 235 9.28 6.14 -4.78
C LEU A 235 8.69 4.73 -4.91
N LEU A 236 8.47 4.02 -3.81
CA LEU A 236 7.85 2.69 -3.84
C LEU A 236 6.38 2.76 -4.29
N ALA A 237 5.63 3.77 -3.84
CA ALA A 237 4.26 3.99 -4.26
C ALA A 237 4.19 4.24 -5.78
N LEU A 238 5.07 5.10 -6.31
CA LEU A 238 5.16 5.40 -7.74
C LEU A 238 5.57 4.17 -8.54
N LEU A 239 6.55 3.40 -8.07
CA LEU A 239 6.98 2.16 -8.71
C LEU A 239 5.80 1.18 -8.84
N VAL A 240 5.09 0.90 -7.73
CA VAL A 240 3.94 -0.01 -7.72
C VAL A 240 2.79 0.53 -8.58
N LEU A 241 2.57 1.84 -8.58
CA LEU A 241 1.56 2.48 -9.42
C LEU A 241 1.90 2.29 -10.90
N LEU A 242 3.15 2.53 -11.29
CA LEU A 242 3.62 2.34 -12.66
C LEU A 242 3.54 0.88 -13.09
N GLU A 243 3.93 -0.06 -12.21
CA GLU A 243 3.75 -1.50 -12.48
C GLU A 243 2.29 -1.86 -12.75
N LYS A 244 1.34 -1.32 -11.97
CA LYS A 244 -0.08 -1.67 -12.07
C LYS A 244 -0.85 -0.93 -13.16
N LEU A 245 -0.43 0.27 -13.55
CA LEU A 245 -1.16 1.11 -14.49
C LEU A 245 -0.58 1.14 -15.90
N THR A 246 0.66 0.68 -16.11
CA THR A 246 1.29 0.70 -17.43
C THR A 246 1.26 -0.67 -18.11
N PRO A 247 1.14 -0.72 -19.45
CA PRO A 247 1.19 -1.98 -20.21
C PRO A 247 2.57 -2.65 -20.15
N ILE A 248 3.62 -1.90 -19.82
CA ILE A 248 4.99 -2.38 -19.67
C ILE A 248 5.32 -2.77 -18.21
N GLY A 249 4.32 -2.91 -17.33
CA GLY A 249 4.54 -3.14 -15.90
C GLY A 249 5.45 -4.33 -15.56
N ARG A 250 5.44 -5.39 -16.37
CA ARG A 250 6.37 -6.53 -16.21
C ARG A 250 7.83 -6.15 -16.40
N TRP A 251 8.14 -5.26 -17.35
CA TRP A 251 9.50 -4.77 -17.56
C TRP A 251 9.95 -3.84 -16.43
N ILE A 252 9.05 -2.99 -15.95
CA ILE A 252 9.29 -2.14 -14.78
C ILE A 252 9.62 -3.00 -13.55
N ALA A 253 8.82 -4.03 -13.28
CA ALA A 253 9.04 -4.99 -12.21
C ALA A 253 10.43 -5.66 -12.31
N ARG A 254 10.80 -6.15 -13.49
CA ARG A 254 12.11 -6.78 -13.73
C ARG A 254 13.28 -5.81 -13.51
N ALA A 255 13.17 -4.59 -14.01
CA ALA A 255 14.19 -3.55 -13.82
C ALA A 255 14.35 -3.19 -12.34
N ALA A 256 13.24 -2.99 -11.63
CA ALA A 256 13.24 -2.76 -10.19
C ALA A 256 13.81 -3.96 -9.41
N GLY A 257 13.55 -5.18 -9.90
CA GLY A 257 14.14 -6.40 -9.36
C GLY A 257 15.66 -6.42 -9.45
N ILE A 258 16.22 -6.10 -10.62
CA ILE A 258 17.67 -6.00 -10.83
C ILE A 258 18.25 -4.92 -9.90
N ALA A 259 17.64 -3.73 -9.86
CA ALA A 259 18.10 -2.64 -9.01
C ALA A 259 18.11 -3.05 -7.52
N SER A 260 17.07 -3.76 -7.06
CA SER A 260 16.97 -4.21 -5.66
C SER A 260 18.02 -5.28 -5.33
N VAL A 261 18.24 -6.26 -6.22
CA VAL A 261 19.30 -7.27 -6.03
C VAL A 261 20.68 -6.61 -6.04
N ALA A 262 20.96 -5.72 -7.00
CA ALA A 262 22.24 -5.04 -7.09
C ALA A 262 22.52 -4.20 -5.83
N ALA A 263 21.52 -3.47 -5.33
CA ALA A 263 21.63 -2.71 -4.09
C ALA A 263 21.90 -3.62 -2.88
N GLY A 264 21.20 -4.76 -2.76
CA GLY A 264 21.43 -5.71 -1.68
C GLY A 264 22.81 -6.39 -1.73
N VAL A 265 23.28 -6.77 -2.93
CA VAL A 265 24.64 -7.33 -3.12
C VAL A 265 25.70 -6.29 -2.79
N TRP A 266 25.51 -5.04 -3.21
CA TRP A 266 26.41 -3.95 -2.87
C TRP A 266 26.48 -3.74 -1.36
N LEU A 267 25.33 -3.72 -0.67
CA LEU A 267 25.26 -3.59 0.79
C LEU A 267 25.99 -4.74 1.52
N LEU A 268 25.86 -5.98 1.04
CA LEU A 268 26.64 -7.11 1.58
C LEU A 268 28.15 -6.93 1.38
N SER A 269 28.56 -6.39 0.23
CA SER A 269 29.98 -6.19 -0.09
C SER A 269 30.63 -5.07 0.72
N SER A 270 29.84 -4.12 1.22
CA SER A 270 30.29 -3.01 2.07
C SER A 270 30.33 -3.35 3.57
N LEU A 271 29.89 -4.55 3.97
CA LEU A 271 29.95 -4.97 5.37
C LEU A 271 31.42 -5.01 5.85
N PRO A 272 31.76 -4.36 6.97
CA PRO A 272 33.09 -4.50 7.56
C PRO A 272 33.31 -5.97 7.95
N ARG A 273 34.43 -6.53 7.51
CA ARG A 273 34.83 -7.92 7.82
C ARG A 273 35.33 -8.05 9.24
#